data_AF-A0A7W9V6M5-F1
#
_entry.id   AF-A0A7W9V6M5-F1
#
_cell.length_a   1.000
_cell.length_b   1.000
_cell.length_c   1.000
_cell.angle_alpha   90.00
_cell.angle_beta   90.00
_cell.angle_gamma   90.00
#
_symmetry.space_group_name_H-M   'P 1'
#
loop_
_entity.id
_entity.type
_entity.pdbx_description
1 polymer ?
#
loop_
_entity_poly.entity_id
_entity_poly.type
_entity_poly.pdbx_seq_one_letter_code
_entity_poly.pdbx_strand_id
1 'polypeptide(L)'
;MQMRPATRLAQCLLLAGILPLAGCAQSGSADTPASTSTNAQGCVRKRQLGPQDPFKTPPPLMEACLGPYKLRIPANYFGDQMGPNFDDSFGLYLEYPSLQPFAPGERTHLRLDVSTRTVDIGYHYLDRVNVHEALRRRYTGYSADKDNPAEHLESRLEQRPVYGLTPYYADLPKVFAYYQAKGYQASAPVFKAEEHDDWYVERDADGEIRTFINCTSHVVAETGVEYRDGKLVRSKDAELPECHHIFALPEISTLVEVRYVRAALPDWKRIEDAARSYLDKFMVTRDRTQNR
;
A
#
# COMPACT_ATOMS: atom_id res chain seq x y z
N MET A 1 91.95 52.91 7.66
CA MET A 1 91.47 54.14 7.00
C MET A 1 89.98 54.22 7.27
N GLN A 2 89.55 55.32 7.88
CA GLN A 2 88.26 55.52 8.53
C GLN A 2 87.07 55.50 7.54
N MET A 3 85.93 54.96 7.97
CA MET A 3 84.66 55.71 8.10
C MET A 3 83.50 54.77 8.53
N ARG A 4 83.05 54.94 9.77
CA ARG A 4 81.61 54.98 10.14
C ARG A 4 81.24 56.49 10.18
N PRO A 5 79.96 56.96 10.21
CA PRO A 5 78.80 56.32 10.86
C PRO A 5 77.37 56.66 10.32
N ALA A 6 76.35 56.03 10.95
CA ALA A 6 75.02 56.54 11.37
C ALA A 6 74.03 57.13 10.31
N THR A 7 72.70 57.09 10.39
CA THR A 7 71.68 56.74 11.40
C THR A 7 70.28 56.81 10.73
N ARG A 8 69.26 56.23 11.39
CA ARG A 8 67.82 56.63 11.53
C ARG A 8 66.86 55.47 11.18
N LEU A 9 66.23 54.79 12.14
CA LEU A 9 65.03 55.11 12.97
C LEU A 9 63.70 55.22 12.19
N ALA A 10 62.84 54.21 12.37
CA ALA A 10 61.36 54.27 12.53
C ALA A 10 60.84 52.82 12.72
N GLN A 11 60.53 52.36 13.93
CA GLN A 11 59.23 52.38 14.62
C GLN A 11 58.13 51.44 14.08
N CYS A 12 57.70 50.55 15.00
CA CYS A 12 56.33 50.09 15.25
C CYS A 12 55.67 49.11 14.26
N LEU A 13 55.47 47.84 14.67
CA LEU A 13 54.19 47.34 15.21
C LEU A 13 54.21 45.80 15.39
N LEU A 14 53.88 45.37 16.61
CA LEU A 14 53.46 44.02 16.97
C LEU A 14 52.13 43.68 16.27
N LEU A 15 52.02 42.47 15.70
CA LEU A 15 50.75 41.77 15.58
C LEU A 15 50.99 40.25 15.52
N ALA A 16 50.60 39.60 16.61
CA ALA A 16 50.52 38.16 16.75
C ALA A 16 49.54 37.59 15.71
N GLY A 17 50.02 36.65 14.89
CA GLY A 17 49.18 35.90 13.96
C GLY A 17 48.28 34.94 14.74
N ILE A 18 46.99 35.27 14.81
CA ILE A 18 45.92 34.38 15.25
C ILE A 18 45.74 33.32 14.16
N LEU A 19 46.02 32.05 14.51
CA LEU A 19 45.64 30.88 13.70
C LEU A 19 44.11 30.84 13.55
N PRO A 20 43.54 30.87 12.34
CA PRO A 20 42.14 30.54 12.19
C PRO A 20 42.01 29.02 12.36
N LEU A 21 41.39 28.60 13.46
CA LEU A 21 40.74 27.31 13.57
C LEU A 21 39.69 27.24 12.45
N ALA A 22 40.08 26.71 11.29
CA ALA A 22 39.14 26.27 10.26
C ALA A 22 38.45 25.00 10.75
N GLY A 23 37.60 25.15 11.77
CA GLY A 23 36.51 24.23 12.03
C GLY A 23 35.45 24.44 10.95
N CYS A 24 35.67 23.90 9.76
CA CYS A 24 34.61 23.79 8.77
C CYS A 24 33.80 22.55 9.09
N ALA A 25 32.60 22.82 9.60
CA ALA A 25 31.50 21.92 9.84
C ALA A 25 31.47 20.74 8.86
N GLN A 26 31.34 19.56 9.44
CA GLN A 26 30.86 18.37 8.78
C GLN A 26 29.56 18.75 8.07
N SER A 27 29.61 18.87 6.75
CA SER A 27 28.46 19.12 5.90
C SER A 27 27.42 18.08 6.27
N GLY A 28 26.35 18.53 6.92
CA GLY A 28 25.20 17.69 7.23
C GLY A 28 24.76 17.01 5.96
N SER A 29 24.60 15.68 6.02
CA SER A 29 23.88 14.83 5.07
C SER A 29 24.06 15.25 3.61
N ALA A 30 24.98 14.58 2.90
CA ALA A 30 24.97 14.59 1.44
C ALA A 30 23.53 14.36 0.96
N ASP A 31 22.92 15.37 0.35
CA ASP A 31 21.59 15.26 -0.23
C ASP A 31 21.65 14.10 -1.22
N THR A 32 20.93 13.03 -0.89
CA THR A 32 20.70 11.92 -1.82
C THR A 32 20.22 12.54 -3.13
N PRO A 33 20.94 12.34 -4.26
CA PRO A 33 20.62 13.02 -5.49
C PRO A 33 19.14 12.79 -5.81
N ALA A 34 18.42 13.80 -6.26
CA ALA A 34 16.99 13.67 -6.54
C ALA A 34 16.72 14.13 -7.98
N SER A 35 15.87 13.38 -8.68
CA SER A 35 15.29 13.83 -9.94
C SER A 35 13.82 14.16 -9.74
N THR A 36 13.26 14.92 -10.67
CA THR A 36 11.83 15.18 -10.73
C THR A 36 11.21 14.29 -11.81
N SER A 37 10.07 13.67 -11.53
CA SER A 37 9.23 13.01 -12.53
C SER A 37 7.82 13.59 -12.51
N THR A 38 7.13 13.52 -13.65
CA THR A 38 5.75 13.96 -13.80
C THR A 38 4.94 12.85 -14.44
N ASN A 39 3.82 12.45 -13.81
CA ASN A 39 2.95 11.42 -14.38
C ASN A 39 2.01 11.99 -15.46
N ALA A 40 1.26 11.12 -16.13
CA ALA A 40 0.34 11.51 -17.21
C ALA A 40 -0.76 12.49 -16.76
N GLN A 41 -1.09 12.52 -15.47
CA GLN A 41 -2.09 13.40 -14.87
C GLN A 41 -1.49 14.71 -14.33
N GLY A 42 -0.21 14.98 -14.61
CA GLY A 42 0.46 16.23 -14.26
C GLY A 42 0.91 16.35 -12.80
N CYS A 43 0.88 15.26 -12.02
CA CYS A 43 1.48 15.25 -10.69
C CYS A 43 3.00 15.17 -10.81
N VAL A 44 3.68 16.18 -10.28
CA VAL A 44 5.14 16.31 -10.26
C VAL A 44 5.68 15.79 -8.93
N ARG A 45 6.60 14.82 -8.90
CA ARG A 45 7.20 14.28 -7.66
C ARG A 45 8.72 14.30 -7.68
N LYS A 46 9.33 14.41 -6.50
CA LYS A 46 10.76 14.17 -6.30
C LYS A 46 11.02 12.67 -6.14
N ARG A 47 11.83 12.11 -7.03
CA ARG A 47 12.36 10.75 -6.93
C ARG A 47 13.75 10.80 -6.34
N GLN A 48 13.95 10.14 -5.21
CA GLN A 48 15.28 9.99 -4.63
C GLN A 48 16.08 9.00 -5.48
N LEU A 49 17.31 9.38 -5.83
CA LEU A 49 18.27 8.63 -6.63
C LEU A 49 19.37 8.09 -5.72
N GLY A 50 19.77 6.85 -5.94
CA GLY A 50 20.79 6.19 -5.13
C GLY A 50 20.22 5.33 -4.01
N PRO A 51 21.10 4.66 -3.24
CA PRO A 51 20.71 3.67 -2.25
C PRO A 51 19.86 4.31 -1.15
N GLN A 52 18.75 3.64 -0.82
CA GLN A 52 17.87 3.99 0.28
C GLN A 52 18.19 3.08 1.48
N ASP A 53 18.07 3.64 2.69
CA ASP A 53 18.27 2.90 3.93
C ASP A 53 16.91 2.65 4.61
N PRO A 54 16.38 1.42 4.57
CA PRO A 54 15.09 1.10 5.18
C PRO A 54 15.12 1.16 6.72
N PHE A 55 16.30 1.14 7.35
CA PHE A 55 16.48 1.22 8.81
C PHE A 55 16.52 2.65 9.35
N LYS A 56 16.51 3.66 8.47
CA LYS A 56 16.68 5.06 8.84
C LYS A 56 15.57 5.55 9.79
N THR A 57 15.98 6.16 10.90
CA THR A 57 15.08 6.70 11.94
C THR A 57 15.40 8.18 12.22
N PRO A 58 14.43 9.12 12.10
CA PRO A 58 13.06 8.90 11.63
C PRO A 58 13.01 8.53 10.14
N PRO A 59 11.97 7.79 9.69
CA PRO A 59 11.80 7.44 8.28
C PRO A 59 11.73 8.70 7.41
N PRO A 60 12.47 8.76 6.28
CA PRO A 60 12.40 9.89 5.37
C PRO A 60 11.00 9.98 4.73
N LEU A 61 10.58 11.20 4.39
CA LEU A 61 9.34 11.41 3.63
C LEU A 61 9.62 11.21 2.14
N MET A 62 8.83 10.34 1.52
CA MET A 62 8.88 10.03 0.09
C MET A 62 7.69 10.68 -0.64
N GLU A 63 7.92 11.17 -1.85
CA GLU A 63 6.85 11.72 -2.69
C GLU A 63 6.27 10.64 -3.61
N ALA A 64 4.95 10.46 -3.55
CA ALA A 64 4.19 9.59 -4.44
C ALA A 64 3.11 10.40 -5.18
N CYS A 65 2.69 9.91 -6.34
CA CYS A 65 1.58 10.47 -7.09
C CYS A 65 0.45 9.45 -7.20
N LEU A 66 -0.77 9.86 -6.86
CA LEU A 66 -2.00 9.11 -7.13
C LEU A 66 -2.81 9.95 -8.13
N GLY A 67 -2.73 9.62 -9.41
CA GLY A 67 -3.30 10.50 -10.45
C GLY A 67 -2.78 11.94 -10.31
N PRO A 68 -3.65 12.96 -10.21
CA PRO A 68 -3.23 14.36 -10.05
C PRO A 68 -2.83 14.74 -8.60
N TYR A 69 -2.95 13.83 -7.64
CA TYR A 69 -2.72 14.06 -6.22
C TYR A 69 -1.28 13.72 -5.84
N LYS A 70 -0.64 14.62 -5.10
CA LYS A 70 0.69 14.40 -4.52
C LYS A 70 0.56 13.97 -3.08
N LEU A 71 1.34 12.96 -2.69
CA LEU A 71 1.42 12.47 -1.31
C LEU A 71 2.84 12.59 -0.77
N ARG A 72 2.97 12.82 0.54
CA ARG A 72 4.24 12.76 1.29
C ARG A 72 4.11 11.71 2.38
N ILE A 73 4.67 10.53 2.11
CA ILE A 73 4.47 9.31 2.90
C ILE A 73 5.80 8.94 3.58
N PRO A 74 5.85 8.68 4.89
CA PRO A 74 7.05 8.16 5.53
C PRO A 74 7.47 6.81 4.93
N ALA A 75 8.77 6.62 4.70
CA ALA A 75 9.29 5.47 3.97
C ALA A 75 8.87 4.11 4.58
N ASN A 76 8.69 4.03 5.90
CA ASN A 76 8.32 2.78 6.57
C ASN A 76 6.88 2.28 6.29
N TYR A 77 6.05 3.05 5.58
CA TYR A 77 4.74 2.61 5.08
C TYR A 77 4.82 1.81 3.77
N PHE A 78 5.92 1.91 3.02
CA PHE A 78 6.06 1.21 1.75
C PHE A 78 6.51 -0.25 1.94
N GLY A 79 6.30 -1.08 0.91
CA GLY A 79 6.50 -2.53 1.00
C GLY A 79 7.93 -2.93 1.32
N ASP A 80 8.90 -2.26 0.70
CA ASP A 80 10.35 -2.43 0.92
C ASP A 80 10.93 -1.40 1.91
N GLN A 81 10.07 -0.52 2.42
CA GLN A 81 10.39 0.61 3.29
C GLN A 81 11.35 1.65 2.68
N MET A 82 11.41 1.74 1.34
CA MET A 82 12.32 2.62 0.61
C MET A 82 11.60 3.61 -0.31
N GLY A 83 10.28 3.50 -0.50
CA GLY A 83 9.47 4.46 -1.24
C GLY A 83 8.56 3.81 -2.29
N PRO A 84 8.01 4.60 -3.23
CA PRO A 84 7.26 4.08 -4.36
C PRO A 84 8.10 3.16 -5.25
N ASN A 85 7.43 2.23 -5.93
CA ASN A 85 8.04 1.32 -6.89
C ASN A 85 8.65 2.06 -8.09
N PHE A 86 9.44 1.35 -8.89
CA PHE A 86 10.12 1.91 -10.07
C PHE A 86 9.16 2.40 -11.16
N ASP A 87 7.95 1.85 -11.21
CA ASP A 87 6.87 2.19 -12.14
C ASP A 87 5.91 3.28 -11.58
N ASP A 88 6.33 3.93 -10.49
CA ASP A 88 5.59 4.96 -9.76
C ASP A 88 4.36 4.45 -9.00
N SER A 89 4.06 3.14 -9.03
CA SER A 89 3.03 2.54 -8.19
C SER A 89 3.45 2.56 -6.72
N PHE A 90 2.47 2.55 -5.82
CA PHE A 90 2.73 2.39 -4.40
C PHE A 90 1.56 1.74 -3.68
N GLY A 91 1.86 1.18 -2.51
CA GLY A 91 0.89 0.73 -1.53
C GLY A 91 1.34 1.09 -0.12
N LEU A 92 0.39 1.04 0.82
CA LEU A 92 0.67 1.15 2.24
C LEU A 92 0.63 -0.25 2.88
N TYR A 93 1.63 -0.54 3.69
CA TYR A 93 1.83 -1.84 4.32
C TYR A 93 1.72 -1.67 5.84
N LEU A 94 0.59 -2.10 6.39
CA LEU A 94 0.26 -1.91 7.79
C LEU A 94 0.34 -3.22 8.57
N GLU A 95 0.65 -3.13 9.85
CA GLU A 95 0.71 -4.26 10.77
C GLU A 95 -0.64 -4.49 11.45
N TYR A 96 -1.30 -5.61 11.17
CA TYR A 96 -2.50 -6.05 11.88
C TYR A 96 -2.14 -6.66 13.26
N PRO A 97 -2.92 -6.39 14.33
CA PRO A 97 -4.22 -5.71 14.39
C PRO A 97 -4.17 -4.19 14.62
N SER A 98 -2.98 -3.62 14.78
CA SER A 98 -2.81 -2.20 15.13
C SER A 98 -3.15 -1.23 13.98
N LEU A 99 -2.99 -1.70 12.74
CA LEU A 99 -3.06 -0.92 11.51
C LEU A 99 -2.11 0.30 11.54
N GLN A 100 -0.97 0.16 12.22
CA GLN A 100 0.16 1.09 12.20
C GLN A 100 1.21 0.62 11.20
N PRO A 101 2.09 1.49 10.69
CA PRO A 101 3.20 1.05 9.85
C PRO A 101 4.16 0.17 10.64
N PHE A 102 4.86 -0.72 9.95
CA PHE A 102 5.95 -1.49 10.55
C PHE A 102 7.11 -0.58 11.00
N ALA A 103 7.91 -1.07 11.95
CA ALA A 103 9.12 -0.36 12.35
C ALA A 103 10.11 -0.27 11.16
N PRO A 104 10.95 0.78 11.08
CA PRO A 104 11.95 0.89 10.02
C PRO A 104 12.89 -0.33 10.00
N GLY A 105 13.04 -0.95 8.83
CA GLY A 105 13.86 -2.13 8.60
C GLY A 105 13.18 -3.47 8.88
N GLU A 106 12.02 -3.50 9.54
CA GLU A 106 11.34 -4.74 9.92
C GLU A 106 10.90 -5.57 8.69
N ARG A 107 10.70 -4.90 7.55
CA ARG A 107 10.30 -5.54 6.29
C ARG A 107 11.46 -5.85 5.33
N THR A 108 12.68 -5.42 5.64
CA THR A 108 13.85 -5.54 4.72
C THR A 108 14.25 -6.97 4.41
N HIS A 109 13.80 -7.94 5.21
CA HIS A 109 13.88 -9.37 4.90
C HIS A 109 12.55 -10.01 5.30
N LEU A 110 11.55 -9.92 4.41
CA LEU A 110 10.17 -10.27 4.71
C LEU A 110 10.05 -11.68 5.28
N ARG A 111 9.93 -11.77 6.61
CA ARG A 111 9.71 -13.02 7.33
C ARG A 111 8.26 -13.45 7.14
N LEU A 112 8.01 -14.75 7.20
CA LEU A 112 6.67 -15.31 7.07
C LEU A 112 5.68 -14.68 8.05
N ASP A 113 6.06 -14.53 9.33
CA ASP A 113 5.21 -13.88 10.35
C ASP A 113 4.91 -12.41 10.04
N VAL A 114 5.86 -11.68 9.44
CA VAL A 114 5.67 -10.28 9.04
C VAL A 114 4.71 -10.22 7.85
N SER A 115 4.89 -11.11 6.87
CA SER A 115 3.98 -11.26 5.73
C SER A 115 2.56 -11.59 6.19
N THR A 116 2.41 -12.56 7.10
CA THR A 116 1.12 -13.04 7.61
C THR A 116 0.29 -11.95 8.29
N ARG A 117 0.93 -10.99 8.97
CA ARG A 117 0.22 -9.87 9.63
C ARG A 117 0.19 -8.59 8.81
N THR A 118 0.65 -8.64 7.56
CA THR A 118 0.62 -7.49 6.66
C THR A 118 -0.79 -7.28 6.11
N VAL A 119 -1.28 -6.05 6.23
CA VAL A 119 -2.38 -5.53 5.41
C VAL A 119 -1.75 -4.70 4.30
N ASP A 120 -1.82 -5.21 3.07
CA ASP A 120 -1.30 -4.55 1.87
C ASP A 120 -2.43 -3.73 1.22
N ILE A 121 -2.24 -2.42 1.09
CA ILE A 121 -3.25 -1.47 0.58
C ILE A 121 -2.70 -0.80 -0.69
N GLY A 122 -3.21 -1.19 -1.84
CA GLY A 122 -2.94 -0.57 -3.14
C GLY A 122 -3.97 0.50 -3.51
N TYR A 123 -3.51 1.57 -4.16
CA TYR A 123 -4.36 2.65 -4.65
C TYR A 123 -4.24 2.80 -6.16
N HIS A 124 -5.37 2.75 -6.86
CA HIS A 124 -5.43 2.82 -8.32
C HIS A 124 -6.30 3.99 -8.77
N TYR A 125 -5.66 5.08 -9.19
CA TYR A 125 -6.37 6.20 -9.81
C TYR A 125 -6.91 5.79 -11.18
N LEU A 126 -8.18 6.06 -11.43
CA LEU A 126 -8.86 5.77 -12.69
C LEU A 126 -9.11 7.07 -13.46
N ASP A 127 -8.44 7.22 -14.60
CA ASP A 127 -8.54 8.40 -15.46
C ASP A 127 -9.62 8.28 -16.54
N ARG A 128 -10.01 7.04 -16.89
CA ARG A 128 -10.87 6.73 -18.05
C ARG A 128 -12.16 5.98 -17.71
N VAL A 129 -12.26 5.41 -16.51
CA VAL A 129 -13.39 4.57 -16.10
C VAL A 129 -13.95 5.09 -14.78
N ASN A 130 -15.27 5.11 -14.66
CA ASN A 130 -15.92 5.47 -13.42
C ASN A 130 -15.60 4.43 -12.32
N VAL A 131 -15.25 4.88 -11.11
CA VAL A 131 -14.86 3.95 -10.02
C VAL A 131 -15.98 2.98 -9.60
N HIS A 132 -17.24 3.40 -9.65
CA HIS A 132 -18.37 2.52 -9.35
C HIS A 132 -18.53 1.47 -10.43
N GLU A 133 -18.32 1.84 -11.70
CA GLU A 133 -18.33 0.88 -12.80
C GLU A 133 -17.15 -0.11 -12.68
N ALA A 134 -15.96 0.38 -12.31
CA ALA A 134 -14.79 -0.46 -12.10
C ALA A 134 -15.00 -1.46 -10.96
N LEU A 135 -15.61 -1.03 -9.85
CA LEU A 135 -16.02 -1.92 -8.75
C LEU A 135 -17.11 -2.89 -9.19
N ARG A 136 -18.12 -2.42 -9.92
CA ARG A 136 -19.24 -3.25 -10.41
C ARG A 136 -18.77 -4.44 -11.22
N ARG A 137 -17.80 -4.23 -12.10
CA ARG A 137 -17.21 -5.30 -12.92
C ARG A 137 -16.60 -6.43 -12.10
N ARG A 138 -16.23 -6.21 -10.83
CA ARG A 138 -15.71 -7.25 -9.91
C ARG A 138 -16.71 -8.33 -9.55
N TYR A 139 -18.00 -8.01 -9.60
CA TYR A 139 -19.06 -8.94 -9.21
C TYR A 139 -20.10 -9.20 -10.32
N THR A 140 -19.93 -8.59 -11.50
CA THR A 140 -20.76 -8.84 -12.69
C THR A 140 -20.02 -9.61 -13.79
N GLY A 141 -18.85 -10.16 -13.49
CA GLY A 141 -18.02 -10.93 -14.42
C GLY A 141 -17.11 -10.07 -15.32
N TYR A 142 -15.92 -10.59 -15.60
CA TYR A 142 -14.93 -9.99 -16.51
C TYR A 142 -14.72 -10.81 -17.80
N SER A 143 -15.08 -12.10 -17.79
CA SER A 143 -14.80 -12.96 -18.92
C SER A 143 -15.68 -12.64 -20.12
N ALA A 144 -15.24 -13.09 -21.30
CA ALA A 144 -16.08 -13.17 -22.49
C ALA A 144 -17.28 -14.12 -22.29
N ASP A 145 -17.27 -14.88 -21.20
CA ASP A 145 -18.12 -16.01 -20.92
C ASP A 145 -19.21 -15.62 -19.91
N LYS A 146 -20.14 -14.81 -20.40
CA LYS A 146 -21.23 -14.19 -19.61
C LYS A 146 -22.16 -15.17 -18.91
N ASP A 147 -22.05 -16.46 -19.22
CA ASP A 147 -22.88 -17.51 -18.67
C ASP A 147 -22.18 -18.26 -17.51
N ASN A 148 -20.95 -17.89 -17.14
CA ASN A 148 -20.19 -18.57 -16.08
C ASN A 148 -20.77 -18.24 -14.69
N PRO A 149 -21.49 -19.17 -14.01
CA PRO A 149 -22.14 -18.87 -12.75
C PRO A 149 -21.16 -18.60 -11.59
N ALA A 150 -19.86 -18.87 -11.75
CA ALA A 150 -18.85 -18.54 -10.74
C ALA A 150 -18.50 -17.04 -10.72
N GLU A 151 -18.76 -16.31 -11.82
CA GLU A 151 -18.29 -14.93 -12.03
C GLU A 151 -19.34 -13.85 -11.74
N HIS A 152 -20.58 -14.23 -11.45
CA HIS A 152 -21.68 -13.29 -11.22
C HIS A 152 -22.22 -13.43 -9.79
N LEU A 153 -22.46 -12.30 -9.12
CA LEU A 153 -23.04 -12.27 -7.77
C LEU A 153 -24.45 -12.86 -7.77
N GLU A 154 -25.23 -12.58 -8.80
CA GLU A 154 -26.63 -13.01 -8.93
C GLU A 154 -26.80 -14.53 -9.09
N SER A 155 -25.74 -15.24 -9.47
CA SER A 155 -25.74 -16.70 -9.56
C SER A 155 -25.23 -17.40 -8.31
N ARG A 156 -24.87 -16.64 -7.26
CA ARG A 156 -24.39 -17.15 -5.98
C ARG A 156 -25.50 -17.24 -4.94
N LEU A 157 -25.24 -18.00 -3.88
CA LEU A 157 -26.17 -18.25 -2.79
C LEU A 157 -25.97 -17.21 -1.69
N GLU A 158 -26.93 -16.31 -1.51
CA GLU A 158 -26.95 -15.34 -0.40
C GLU A 158 -27.01 -16.05 0.96
N GLN A 159 -26.24 -15.53 1.93
CA GLN A 159 -26.13 -16.07 3.27
C GLN A 159 -26.56 -15.05 4.32
N ARG A 160 -26.66 -15.53 5.58
CA ARG A 160 -26.95 -14.65 6.71
C ARG A 160 -25.83 -13.59 6.87
N PRO A 161 -26.17 -12.32 7.11
CA PRO A 161 -25.18 -11.28 7.35
C PRO A 161 -24.22 -11.57 8.51
N VAL A 162 -22.94 -11.23 8.34
CA VAL A 162 -21.88 -11.33 9.35
C VAL A 162 -20.98 -10.10 9.27
N TYR A 163 -20.51 -9.57 10.40
CA TYR A 163 -19.63 -8.39 10.46
C TYR A 163 -20.17 -7.14 9.73
N GLY A 164 -21.48 -7.04 9.53
CA GLY A 164 -22.10 -5.98 8.73
C GLY A 164 -22.03 -6.18 7.21
N LEU A 165 -21.56 -7.33 6.75
CA LEU A 165 -21.50 -7.73 5.34
C LEU A 165 -22.54 -8.80 5.03
N THR A 166 -23.01 -8.85 3.79
CA THR A 166 -23.82 -9.96 3.26
C THR A 166 -22.92 -10.94 2.50
N PRO A 167 -22.75 -12.19 2.95
CA PRO A 167 -21.97 -13.19 2.22
C PRO A 167 -22.76 -13.83 1.07
N TYR A 168 -22.04 -14.23 0.03
CA TYR A 168 -22.52 -14.92 -1.16
C TYR A 168 -21.55 -16.06 -1.50
N TYR A 169 -22.00 -17.29 -1.29
CA TYR A 169 -21.18 -18.49 -1.56
C TYR A 169 -21.46 -19.01 -2.97
N ALA A 170 -20.46 -19.65 -3.59
CA ALA A 170 -20.65 -20.25 -4.89
C ALA A 170 -21.74 -21.34 -4.87
N ASP A 171 -22.63 -21.33 -5.87
CA ASP A 171 -23.55 -22.44 -6.12
C ASP A 171 -22.77 -23.57 -6.82
N LEU A 172 -22.06 -24.39 -6.02
CA LEU A 172 -21.16 -25.42 -6.53
C LEU A 172 -21.86 -26.40 -7.50
N PRO A 173 -23.07 -26.93 -7.22
CA PRO A 173 -23.80 -27.74 -8.19
C PRO A 173 -23.97 -27.06 -9.55
N LYS A 174 -24.34 -25.77 -9.57
CA LYS A 174 -24.51 -25.00 -10.81
C LYS A 174 -23.18 -24.76 -11.52
N VAL A 175 -22.14 -24.40 -10.78
CA VAL A 175 -20.78 -24.18 -11.32
C VAL A 175 -20.21 -25.48 -11.91
N PHE A 176 -20.31 -26.59 -11.19
CA PHE A 176 -19.78 -27.88 -11.65
C PHE A 176 -20.53 -28.37 -12.89
N ALA A 177 -21.86 -28.26 -12.92
CA ALA A 177 -22.66 -28.60 -14.10
C ALA A 177 -22.23 -27.79 -15.33
N TYR A 178 -21.95 -26.50 -15.14
CA TYR A 178 -21.48 -25.61 -16.20
C TYR A 178 -20.13 -26.07 -16.78
N TYR A 179 -19.12 -26.32 -15.92
CA TYR A 179 -17.80 -26.76 -16.41
C TYR A 179 -17.82 -28.19 -16.97
N GLN A 180 -18.66 -29.07 -16.43
CA GLN A 180 -18.88 -30.41 -16.99
C GLN A 180 -19.47 -30.35 -18.40
N ALA A 181 -20.45 -29.48 -18.64
CA ALA A 181 -21.02 -29.26 -19.98
C ALA A 181 -19.99 -28.73 -20.99
N LYS A 182 -18.93 -28.06 -20.52
CA LYS A 182 -17.80 -27.62 -21.34
C LYS A 182 -16.72 -28.68 -21.56
N GLY A 183 -16.92 -29.90 -21.04
CA GLY A 183 -16.01 -31.03 -21.24
C GLY A 183 -14.78 -31.01 -20.33
N TYR A 184 -14.82 -30.28 -19.21
CA TYR A 184 -13.73 -30.32 -18.23
C TYR A 184 -13.66 -31.71 -17.58
N GLN A 185 -12.43 -32.18 -17.33
CA GLN A 185 -12.21 -33.44 -16.63
C GLN A 185 -12.56 -33.31 -15.15
N ALA A 186 -13.11 -34.35 -14.53
CA ALA A 186 -13.50 -34.33 -13.11
C ALA A 186 -12.34 -34.04 -12.13
N SER A 187 -11.08 -34.23 -12.56
CA SER A 187 -9.88 -33.89 -11.78
C SER A 187 -9.49 -32.41 -11.87
N ALA A 188 -10.16 -31.61 -12.70
CA ALA A 188 -9.85 -30.19 -12.84
C ALA A 188 -10.10 -29.44 -11.52
N PRO A 189 -9.24 -28.48 -11.14
CA PRO A 189 -9.39 -27.73 -9.88
C PRO A 189 -10.79 -27.12 -9.70
N VAL A 190 -11.44 -26.72 -10.79
CA VAL A 190 -12.78 -26.14 -10.77
C VAL A 190 -13.87 -27.02 -10.12
N PHE A 191 -13.64 -28.32 -9.97
CA PHE A 191 -14.55 -29.26 -9.27
C PHE A 191 -14.27 -29.41 -7.78
N LYS A 192 -13.32 -28.65 -7.24
CA LYS A 192 -12.99 -28.60 -5.81
C LYS A 192 -13.67 -27.41 -5.16
N ALA A 193 -14.26 -27.61 -3.99
CA ALA A 193 -15.03 -26.55 -3.31
C ALA A 193 -14.13 -25.41 -2.82
N GLU A 194 -12.91 -25.74 -2.38
CA GLU A 194 -11.91 -24.82 -1.87
C GLU A 194 -11.41 -23.80 -2.92
N GLU A 195 -11.56 -24.11 -4.21
CA GLU A 195 -11.15 -23.24 -5.33
C GLU A 195 -12.20 -22.15 -5.64
N HIS A 196 -13.32 -22.11 -4.92
CA HIS A 196 -14.39 -21.14 -5.13
C HIS A 196 -14.49 -20.18 -3.93
N ASP A 197 -13.89 -19.00 -4.09
CA ASP A 197 -13.93 -17.94 -3.09
C ASP A 197 -15.35 -17.58 -2.65
N ASP A 198 -15.49 -17.25 -1.36
CA ASP A 198 -16.67 -16.63 -0.81
C ASP A 198 -16.63 -15.13 -1.04
N TRP A 199 -17.77 -14.55 -1.40
CA TRP A 199 -17.89 -13.12 -1.61
C TRP A 199 -18.63 -12.49 -0.44
N TYR A 200 -18.20 -11.31 -0.01
CA TYR A 200 -18.83 -10.52 1.03
C TYR A 200 -19.02 -9.12 0.50
N VAL A 201 -20.23 -8.59 0.66
CA VAL A 201 -20.57 -7.28 0.10
C VAL A 201 -21.21 -6.37 1.14
N GLU A 202 -20.94 -5.09 1.01
CA GLU A 202 -21.69 -4.04 1.67
C GLU A 202 -22.36 -3.16 0.62
N ARG A 203 -23.63 -2.82 0.86
CA ARG A 203 -24.41 -1.93 0.01
C ARG A 203 -24.62 -0.59 0.70
N ASP A 204 -24.73 0.48 -0.09
CA ASP A 204 -25.20 1.77 0.39
C ASP A 204 -26.73 1.85 0.48
N ALA A 205 -27.25 3.04 0.80
CA ALA A 205 -28.68 3.27 0.96
C ALA A 205 -29.47 3.14 -0.36
N ASP A 206 -28.81 3.30 -1.51
CA ASP A 206 -29.41 3.14 -2.83
C ASP A 206 -29.33 1.68 -3.32
N GLY A 207 -28.71 0.80 -2.53
CA GLY A 207 -28.55 -0.62 -2.82
C GLY A 207 -27.32 -0.93 -3.67
N GLU A 208 -26.47 0.06 -3.99
CA GLU A 208 -25.26 -0.13 -4.76
C GLU A 208 -24.14 -0.72 -3.90
N ILE A 209 -23.35 -1.63 -4.45
CA ILE A 209 -22.23 -2.25 -3.72
C ILE A 209 -21.10 -1.23 -3.62
N ARG A 210 -20.73 -0.88 -2.39
CA ARG A 210 -19.61 0.03 -2.12
C ARG A 210 -18.33 -0.67 -1.66
N THR A 211 -18.50 -1.88 -1.14
CA THR A 211 -17.42 -2.76 -0.69
C THR A 211 -17.66 -4.16 -1.22
N PHE A 212 -16.64 -4.74 -1.83
CA PHE A 212 -16.63 -6.11 -2.34
C PHE A 212 -15.38 -6.82 -1.82
N ILE A 213 -15.56 -7.98 -1.19
CA ILE A 213 -14.46 -8.76 -0.62
C ILE A 213 -14.61 -10.20 -1.10
N ASN A 214 -13.60 -10.75 -1.75
CA ASN A 214 -13.51 -12.19 -2.00
C ASN A 214 -12.48 -12.81 -1.05
N CYS A 215 -12.83 -13.88 -0.36
CA CYS A 215 -11.92 -14.60 0.51
C CYS A 215 -11.88 -16.07 0.13
N THR A 216 -10.76 -16.73 0.46
CA THR A 216 -10.66 -18.19 0.42
C THR A 216 -11.89 -18.82 1.05
N SER A 217 -12.46 -19.81 0.37
CA SER A 217 -13.73 -20.45 0.69
C SER A 217 -13.86 -20.87 2.15
N HIS A 218 -15.04 -20.69 2.73
CA HIS A 218 -15.38 -21.13 4.09
C HIS A 218 -15.22 -22.64 4.31
N VAL A 219 -15.18 -23.43 3.24
CA VAL A 219 -14.94 -24.89 3.34
C VAL A 219 -13.52 -25.20 3.78
N VAL A 220 -12.56 -24.28 3.57
CA VAL A 220 -11.22 -24.33 4.16
C VAL A 220 -11.37 -23.90 5.62
N ALA A 221 -11.27 -24.85 6.55
CA ALA A 221 -11.57 -24.63 7.97
C ALA A 221 -10.38 -24.01 8.73
N GLU A 222 -9.16 -24.19 8.21
CA GLU A 222 -7.93 -23.66 8.76
C GLU A 222 -7.98 -22.13 8.81
N THR A 223 -7.25 -21.55 9.76
CA THR A 223 -7.03 -20.09 9.78
C THR A 223 -5.66 -19.74 9.25
N GLY A 224 -4.71 -20.68 9.29
CA GLY A 224 -3.33 -20.45 8.91
C GLY A 224 -2.54 -19.54 9.85
N VAL A 225 -3.15 -19.09 10.95
CA VAL A 225 -2.58 -18.09 11.85
C VAL A 225 -2.86 -18.44 13.30
N GLU A 226 -2.01 -17.92 14.17
CA GLU A 226 -2.26 -17.90 15.61
C GLU A 226 -1.84 -16.54 16.19
N TYR A 227 -2.34 -16.22 17.37
CA TYR A 227 -1.91 -15.04 18.09
C TYR A 227 -0.75 -15.38 19.03
N ARG A 228 0.37 -14.68 18.87
CA ARG A 228 1.49 -14.68 19.83
C ARG A 228 1.84 -13.23 20.17
N ASP A 229 1.88 -12.91 21.45
CA ASP A 229 2.20 -11.56 21.95
C ASP A 229 1.34 -10.44 21.31
N GLY A 230 0.05 -10.73 21.09
CA GLY A 230 -0.91 -9.78 20.50
C GLY A 230 -0.75 -9.57 18.98
N LYS A 231 0.13 -10.32 18.32
CA LYS A 231 0.35 -10.26 16.87
C LYS A 231 -0.08 -11.56 16.20
N LEU A 232 -0.54 -11.45 14.95
CA LEU A 232 -0.69 -12.63 14.10
C LEU A 232 0.68 -13.14 13.67
N VAL A 233 0.83 -14.46 13.75
CA VAL A 233 2.00 -15.20 13.29
C VAL A 233 1.52 -16.43 12.52
N ARG A 234 2.38 -16.96 11.64
CA ARG A 234 2.00 -18.12 10.83
C ARG A 234 1.87 -19.35 11.73
N SER A 235 0.75 -20.08 11.60
CA SER A 235 0.58 -21.38 12.22
C SER A 235 1.36 -22.47 11.47
N LYS A 236 1.22 -23.73 11.87
CA LYS A 236 1.81 -24.87 11.12
C LYS A 236 0.88 -25.40 10.03
N ASP A 237 -0.31 -24.82 9.88
CA ASP A 237 -1.28 -25.26 8.89
C ASP A 237 -0.74 -25.04 7.48
N ALA A 238 -1.05 -25.96 6.56
CA ALA A 238 -0.64 -25.82 5.17
C ALA A 238 -1.29 -24.58 4.54
N GLU A 239 -2.58 -24.38 4.81
CA GLU A 239 -3.37 -23.29 4.24
C GLU A 239 -3.16 -21.97 4.99
N LEU A 240 -3.23 -20.87 4.26
CA LEU A 240 -3.35 -19.51 4.79
C LEU A 240 -4.51 -18.83 4.07
N PRO A 241 -5.75 -18.97 4.56
CA PRO A 241 -6.89 -18.30 3.95
C PRO A 241 -6.70 -16.79 3.95
N GLU A 242 -6.95 -16.18 2.80
CA GLU A 242 -6.74 -14.77 2.53
C GLU A 242 -8.01 -14.12 1.99
N CYS A 243 -8.04 -12.80 2.04
CA CYS A 243 -9.08 -11.98 1.46
C CYS A 243 -8.45 -10.94 0.52
N HIS A 244 -9.14 -10.69 -0.57
CA HIS A 244 -8.92 -9.58 -1.46
C HIS A 244 -10.15 -8.68 -1.41
N HIS A 245 -9.94 -7.43 -1.02
CA HIS A 245 -10.98 -6.49 -0.62
C HIS A 245 -10.85 -5.24 -1.48
N ILE A 246 -11.93 -4.86 -2.14
CA ILE A 246 -11.99 -3.76 -3.06
C ILE A 246 -13.11 -2.80 -2.64
N PHE A 247 -12.79 -1.52 -2.60
CA PHE A 247 -13.78 -0.46 -2.39
C PHE A 247 -13.39 0.81 -3.16
N ALA A 248 -14.38 1.68 -3.39
CA ALA A 248 -14.18 2.89 -4.17
C ALA A 248 -13.99 4.13 -3.28
N LEU A 249 -13.18 5.08 -3.78
CA LEU A 249 -13.02 6.46 -3.33
C LEU A 249 -13.44 7.41 -4.46
N PRO A 250 -14.76 7.65 -4.68
CA PRO A 250 -15.26 8.45 -5.80
C PRO A 250 -14.74 9.88 -5.83
N GLU A 251 -14.57 10.49 -4.66
CA GLU A 251 -14.10 11.87 -4.45
C GLU A 251 -12.74 12.17 -5.10
N ILE A 252 -11.91 11.14 -5.27
CA ILE A 252 -10.58 11.23 -5.89
C ILE A 252 -10.40 10.21 -7.02
N SER A 253 -11.49 9.66 -7.54
CA SER A 253 -11.51 8.70 -8.65
C SER A 253 -10.52 7.53 -8.46
N THR A 254 -10.47 6.97 -7.25
CA THR A 254 -9.53 5.91 -6.89
C THR A 254 -10.26 4.62 -6.50
N LEU A 255 -9.78 3.49 -7.01
CA LEU A 255 -10.13 2.16 -6.53
C LEU A 255 -9.04 1.69 -5.54
N VAL A 256 -9.45 1.20 -4.38
CA VAL A 256 -8.54 0.68 -3.36
C VAL A 256 -8.63 -0.84 -3.38
N GLU A 257 -7.49 -1.50 -3.49
CA GLU A 257 -7.36 -2.95 -3.35
C GLU A 257 -6.60 -3.26 -2.08
N VAL A 258 -7.10 -4.19 -1.28
CA VAL A 258 -6.51 -4.58 -0.01
C VAL A 258 -6.34 -6.09 0.03
N ARG A 259 -5.19 -6.56 0.51
CA ARG A 259 -4.93 -7.97 0.80
C ARG A 259 -4.59 -8.17 2.26
N TYR A 260 -5.22 -9.17 2.88
CA TYR A 260 -4.98 -9.57 4.26
C TYR A 260 -5.43 -11.01 4.49
N VAL A 261 -4.94 -11.63 5.56
CA VAL A 261 -5.39 -12.96 5.98
C VAL A 261 -6.86 -12.93 6.41
N ARG A 262 -7.65 -13.96 6.07
CA ARG A 262 -9.10 -14.02 6.34
C ARG A 262 -9.45 -13.85 7.81
N ALA A 263 -8.54 -14.20 8.72
CA ALA A 263 -8.69 -13.95 10.15
C ALA A 263 -8.91 -12.45 10.51
N ALA A 264 -8.49 -11.52 9.65
CA ALA A 264 -8.70 -10.08 9.82
C ALA A 264 -10.02 -9.56 9.23
N LEU A 265 -10.82 -10.40 8.53
CA LEU A 265 -12.11 -10.03 7.95
C LEU A 265 -13.08 -9.35 8.95
N PRO A 266 -13.18 -9.73 10.24
CA PRO A 266 -14.06 -9.03 11.18
C PRO A 266 -13.75 -7.53 11.33
N ASP A 267 -12.51 -7.11 11.04
CA ASP A 267 -12.04 -5.72 11.13
C ASP A 267 -12.04 -5.01 9.76
N TRP A 268 -12.67 -5.56 8.72
CA TRP A 268 -12.67 -5.01 7.35
C TRP A 268 -12.99 -3.50 7.31
N LYS A 269 -13.94 -3.04 8.13
CA LYS A 269 -14.32 -1.62 8.19
C LYS A 269 -13.19 -0.75 8.77
N ARG A 270 -12.51 -1.22 9.82
CA ARG A 270 -11.33 -0.54 10.39
C ARG A 270 -10.18 -0.48 9.39
N ILE A 271 -10.04 -1.52 8.55
CA ILE A 271 -9.06 -1.55 7.47
C ILE A 271 -9.37 -0.49 6.41
N GLU A 272 -10.63 -0.35 5.97
CA GLU A 272 -11.02 0.75 5.07
C GLU A 272 -10.79 2.12 5.70
N ASP A 273 -11.16 2.29 6.96
CA ASP A 273 -11.04 3.57 7.66
C ASP A 273 -9.56 3.96 7.80
N ALA A 274 -8.67 3.00 8.08
CA ALA A 274 -7.23 3.22 8.11
C ALA A 274 -6.69 3.60 6.71
N ALA A 275 -7.11 2.88 5.66
CA ALA A 275 -6.72 3.18 4.28
C ALA A 275 -7.12 4.60 3.87
N ARG A 276 -8.33 5.05 4.21
CA ARG A 276 -8.80 6.43 3.97
C ARG A 276 -8.00 7.43 4.79
N SER A 277 -7.88 7.20 6.10
CA SER A 277 -7.23 8.12 7.02
C SER A 277 -5.76 8.37 6.69
N TYR A 278 -5.00 7.33 6.33
CA TYR A 278 -3.60 7.53 5.93
C TYR A 278 -3.47 8.23 4.59
N LEU A 279 -4.34 7.93 3.63
CA LEU A 279 -4.34 8.61 2.35
C LEU A 279 -4.58 10.12 2.54
N ASP A 280 -5.62 10.49 3.31
CA ASP A 280 -5.93 11.88 3.64
C ASP A 280 -4.79 12.57 4.40
N LYS A 281 -4.21 11.87 5.39
CA LYS A 281 -3.08 12.38 6.18
C LYS A 281 -1.86 12.72 5.33
N PHE A 282 -1.58 11.93 4.30
CA PHE A 282 -0.38 12.10 3.47
C PHE A 282 -0.61 12.93 2.23
N MET A 283 -1.86 13.16 1.83
CA MET A 283 -2.18 13.99 0.69
C MET A 283 -1.77 15.44 0.94
N VAL A 284 -0.98 16.01 0.03
CA VAL A 284 -0.58 17.42 0.10
C VAL A 284 -1.77 18.25 -0.33
N THR A 285 -2.35 19.00 0.61
CA THR A 285 -3.42 19.95 0.30
C THR A 285 -2.88 21.00 -0.66
N ARG A 286 -3.52 21.18 -1.82
CA ARG A 286 -3.18 22.28 -2.71
C ARG A 286 -3.63 23.57 -2.03
N ASP A 287 -2.68 24.40 -1.60
CA ASP A 287 -2.99 25.79 -1.25
C ASP A 287 -3.68 26.44 -2.45
N ARG A 288 -4.96 26.79 -2.30
CA ARG A 288 -5.77 27.46 -3.32
C ARG A 288 -5.32 28.90 -3.59
N THR A 289 -4.22 29.36 -2.99
CA THR A 289 -3.78 30.76 -2.96
C THR A 289 -2.71 31.11 -4.00
N GLN A 290 -2.23 30.18 -4.82
CA GLN A 290 -1.36 30.48 -5.96
C GLN A 290 -2.11 30.35 -7.29
N ASN A 291 -3.08 31.23 -7.52
CA ASN A 291 -3.63 31.56 -8.84
C ASN A 291 -4.51 32.82 -8.72
N ARG A 292 -3.91 33.92 -8.26
CA ARG A 292 -4.41 35.28 -8.45
C ARG A 292 -3.28 36.16 -8.93
#